data_AF-A0A958LV53-F1
#
_entry.id   AF-A0A958LV53-F1
#
_cell.length_a   1.000
_cell.length_b   1.000
_cell.length_c   1.000
_cell.angle_alpha   90.00
_cell.angle_beta   90.00
_cell.angle_gamma   90.00
#
_symmetry.space_group_name_H-M   'P 1'
#
loop_
_entity.id
_entity.type
_entity.pdbx_description
1 polymer ?
#
loop_
_entity_poly.entity_id
_entity_poly.type
_entity_poly.pdbx_seq_one_letter_code
_entity_poly.pdbx_strand_id
1 'polypeptide(L)'
;EITLGPLPLKDVSLLLKLANNRFSLADRYFITNVAGGHPYLVQLAAYELWETHYKGVKDEKERRQLAGEEIYRKASDIISSTWRYWAPTKRQAFTTICLAHMSVLEKGSEMLESRYFNLDELFKGMRDFRQEISQLRLNGFIMEDSSVPGGWRVCPTAFLWWVADEIVRSVRVETTFENWLQKQEWDGLLTKGEKELLKTTMLSFGELVKDGVNTLVEITSTLKK
;
A
#
# COMPACT_ATOMS: atom_id res chain seq x y z
N GLU A 1 -21.21 -14.68 -11.59
CA GLU A 1 -19.92 -14.78 -10.88
C GLU A 1 -20.14 -14.37 -9.43
N ILE A 2 -19.65 -15.16 -8.46
CA ILE A 2 -19.74 -14.80 -7.04
C ILE A 2 -18.43 -14.10 -6.68
N THR A 3 -18.49 -12.80 -6.36
CA THR A 3 -17.32 -12.05 -5.91
C THR A 3 -17.19 -12.17 -4.40
N LEU A 4 -16.09 -12.77 -3.93
CA LEU A 4 -15.75 -12.80 -2.51
C LEU A 4 -14.93 -11.55 -2.18
N GLY A 5 -15.59 -10.56 -1.57
CA GLY A 5 -14.94 -9.35 -1.07
C GLY A 5 -14.09 -9.57 0.18
N PRO A 6 -13.50 -8.50 0.75
CA PRO A 6 -12.78 -8.61 2.02
C PRO A 6 -13.73 -9.01 3.15
N LEU A 7 -13.19 -9.63 4.19
CA LEU A 7 -13.91 -9.86 5.43
C LEU A 7 -14.29 -8.51 6.06
N PRO A 8 -15.54 -8.34 6.52
CA PRO A 8 -15.91 -7.20 7.34
C PRO A 8 -14.97 -7.06 8.55
N LEU A 9 -14.59 -5.83 8.91
CA LEU A 9 -13.64 -5.61 10.02
C LEU A 9 -14.13 -6.19 11.35
N LYS A 10 -15.45 -6.25 11.56
CA LYS A 10 -16.06 -6.93 12.71
C LYS A 10 -15.74 -8.42 12.74
N ASP A 11 -15.71 -9.09 11.59
CA ASP A 11 -15.47 -10.52 11.48
C ASP A 11 -13.97 -10.81 11.64
N VAL A 12 -13.11 -9.97 11.05
CA VAL A 12 -11.66 -10.00 11.34
C VAL A 12 -11.40 -9.84 12.84
N SER A 13 -12.06 -8.87 13.49
CA SER A 13 -11.92 -8.65 14.93
C SER A 13 -12.38 -9.87 15.75
N LEU A 14 -13.48 -10.52 15.36
CA LEU A 14 -13.96 -11.75 16.01
C LEU A 14 -12.96 -12.90 15.84
N LEU A 15 -12.43 -13.12 14.63
CA LEU A 15 -11.41 -14.14 14.37
C LEU A 15 -10.16 -13.91 15.22
N LEU A 16 -9.65 -12.68 15.27
CA LEU A 16 -8.46 -12.35 16.05
C LEU A 16 -8.68 -12.44 17.57
N LYS A 17 -9.93 -12.29 18.05
CA LYS A 17 -10.27 -12.51 19.47
C LYS A 17 -10.13 -13.97 19.89
N LEU A 18 -10.26 -14.93 18.97
CA LEU A 18 -10.08 -16.37 19.28
C LEU A 18 -8.65 -16.69 19.72
N ALA A 19 -7.67 -15.85 19.35
CA ALA A 19 -6.30 -15.94 19.82
C ALA A 19 -6.11 -15.46 21.28
N ASN A 20 -7.19 -15.08 21.99
CA ASN A 20 -7.18 -14.60 23.37
C ASN A 20 -6.15 -13.49 23.60
N ASN A 21 -5.24 -13.67 24.56
CA ASN A 21 -4.21 -12.72 24.96
C ASN A 21 -2.93 -12.80 24.11
N ARG A 22 -2.90 -13.61 23.04
CA ARG A 22 -1.73 -13.76 22.17
C ARG A 22 -1.45 -12.54 21.31
N PHE A 23 -2.49 -11.82 20.91
CA PHE A 23 -2.36 -10.56 20.17
C PHE A 23 -2.81 -9.40 21.05
N SER A 24 -1.91 -8.43 21.25
CA SER A 24 -2.27 -7.16 21.87
C SER A 24 -3.25 -6.38 20.98
N LEU A 25 -3.83 -5.30 21.51
CA LEU A 25 -4.70 -4.43 20.71
C LEU A 25 -3.94 -3.83 19.51
N ALA A 26 -2.68 -3.45 19.71
CA ALA A 26 -1.81 -2.92 18.66
C ALA A 26 -1.50 -3.98 17.59
N ASP A 27 -1.28 -5.23 17.99
CA ASP A 27 -1.06 -6.34 17.05
C ASP A 27 -2.30 -6.61 16.19
N ARG A 28 -3.50 -6.56 16.79
CA ARG A 28 -4.75 -6.73 16.03
C ARG A 28 -4.99 -5.59 15.04
N TYR A 29 -4.65 -4.36 15.43
CA TYR A 29 -4.73 -3.20 14.54
C TYR A 29 -3.75 -3.34 13.37
N PHE A 30 -2.51 -3.75 13.66
CA PHE A 30 -1.51 -4.05 12.65
C PHE A 30 -2.00 -5.10 11.65
N ILE A 31 -2.48 -6.26 12.13
CA ILE A 31 -3.01 -7.32 11.25
C ILE A 31 -4.14 -6.78 10.36
N THR A 32 -5.06 -6.03 10.96
CA THR A 32 -6.22 -5.47 10.24
C THR A 32 -5.80 -4.51 9.13
N ASN A 33 -4.84 -3.62 9.41
CA ASN A 33 -4.34 -2.64 8.45
C ASN A 33 -3.53 -3.28 7.32
N VAL A 34 -2.60 -4.17 7.66
CA VAL A 34 -1.75 -4.84 6.68
C VAL A 34 -2.59 -5.67 5.72
N ALA A 35 -3.62 -6.33 6.25
CA ALA A 35 -4.46 -7.23 5.47
C ALA A 35 -5.63 -6.56 4.75
N GLY A 36 -6.12 -5.41 5.22
CA GLY A 36 -7.31 -4.77 4.65
C GLY A 36 -8.56 -5.66 4.63
N GLY A 37 -8.62 -6.69 5.49
CA GLY A 37 -9.69 -7.69 5.50
C GLY A 37 -9.56 -8.82 4.47
N HIS A 38 -8.53 -8.85 3.62
CA HIS A 38 -8.32 -9.94 2.65
C HIS A 38 -8.00 -11.24 3.40
N PRO A 39 -8.79 -12.34 3.25
CA PRO A 39 -8.63 -13.55 4.06
C PRO A 39 -7.20 -14.11 4.09
N TYR A 40 -6.56 -14.19 2.91
CA TYR A 40 -5.18 -14.65 2.79
C TYR A 40 -4.20 -13.77 3.58
N LEU A 41 -4.31 -12.44 3.45
CA LEU A 41 -3.42 -11.52 4.15
C LEU A 41 -3.71 -11.47 5.65
N VAL A 42 -4.96 -11.63 6.09
CA VAL A 42 -5.31 -11.70 7.51
C VAL A 42 -4.64 -12.92 8.13
N GLN A 43 -4.75 -14.08 7.47
CA GLN A 43 -4.12 -15.31 7.93
C GLN A 43 -2.59 -15.18 7.96
N LEU A 44 -1.99 -14.68 6.88
CA LEU A 44 -0.54 -14.49 6.80
C LEU A 44 -0.04 -13.54 7.90
N ALA A 45 -0.68 -12.38 8.06
CA ALA A 45 -0.26 -11.40 9.05
C ALA A 45 -0.41 -11.90 10.50
N ALA A 46 -1.51 -12.62 10.80
CA ALA A 46 -1.67 -13.26 12.09
C ALA A 46 -0.62 -14.34 12.35
N TYR A 47 -0.30 -15.15 11.33
CA TYR A 47 0.71 -16.21 11.42
C TYR A 47 2.12 -15.62 11.65
N GLU A 48 2.57 -14.63 10.88
CA GLU A 48 3.92 -14.06 11.07
C GLU A 48 4.07 -13.36 12.43
N LEU A 49 3.01 -12.69 12.92
CA LEU A 49 3.02 -12.13 14.28
C LEU A 49 3.04 -13.21 15.37
N TRP A 50 2.36 -14.33 15.14
CA TRP A 50 2.42 -15.47 16.04
C TRP A 50 3.83 -16.06 16.10
N GLU A 51 4.47 -16.25 14.96
CA GLU A 51 5.82 -16.81 14.86
C GLU A 51 6.87 -15.93 15.55
N THR A 52 6.77 -14.62 15.39
CA THR A 52 7.67 -13.67 16.08
C THR A 52 7.46 -13.67 17.61
N HIS A 53 6.22 -13.83 18.08
CA HIS A 53 5.94 -14.06 19.50
C HIS A 53 6.53 -15.41 19.97
N TYR A 54 6.40 -16.47 19.19
CA TYR A 54 6.94 -17.79 19.54
C TYR A 54 8.47 -17.79 19.66
N LYS A 55 9.15 -16.99 18.82
CA LYS A 55 10.60 -16.74 18.89
C LYS A 55 11.04 -15.89 20.08
N GLY A 56 10.10 -15.38 20.89
CA GLY A 56 10.40 -14.67 22.13
C GLY A 56 10.71 -13.18 21.97
N VAL A 57 10.35 -12.55 20.85
CA VAL A 57 10.53 -11.11 20.64
C VAL A 57 9.61 -10.33 21.59
N LYS A 58 10.20 -9.70 22.61
CA LYS A 58 9.47 -9.01 23.69
C LYS A 58 8.99 -7.63 23.28
N ASP A 59 9.82 -6.87 22.58
CA ASP A 59 9.46 -5.53 22.13
C ASP A 59 8.39 -5.61 21.04
N GLU A 60 7.27 -4.91 21.24
CA GLU A 60 6.15 -5.01 20.31
C GLU A 60 6.41 -4.33 18.97
N LYS A 61 7.23 -3.28 18.96
CA LYS A 61 7.55 -2.54 17.73
C LYS A 61 8.46 -3.40 16.85
N GLU A 62 9.53 -3.94 17.42
CA GLU A 62 10.43 -4.89 16.77
C GLU A 62 9.66 -6.12 16.27
N ARG A 63 8.76 -6.67 17.08
CA ARG A 63 7.91 -7.81 16.69
C ARG A 63 7.09 -7.52 15.43
N ARG A 64 6.43 -6.36 15.36
CA ARG A 64 5.64 -5.96 14.18
C ARG A 64 6.51 -5.66 12.96
N GLN A 65 7.70 -5.11 13.15
CA GLN A 65 8.65 -4.88 12.05
C GLN A 65 9.08 -6.21 11.41
N LEU A 66 9.58 -7.15 12.21
CA LEU A 66 9.99 -8.49 11.74
C LEU A 66 8.83 -9.25 11.09
N ALA A 67 7.63 -9.17 11.66
CA ALA A 67 6.44 -9.77 11.04
C ALA A 67 6.10 -9.07 9.71
N GLY A 68 6.19 -7.75 9.65
CA GLY A 68 5.96 -6.96 8.43
C GLY A 68 6.89 -7.34 7.27
N GLU A 69 8.18 -7.55 7.56
CA GLU A 69 9.15 -8.04 6.58
C GLU A 69 8.74 -9.40 5.98
N GLU A 70 8.41 -10.35 6.85
CA GLU A 70 8.03 -11.69 6.42
C GLU A 70 6.69 -11.70 5.67
N ILE A 71 5.73 -10.88 6.09
CA ILE A 71 4.46 -10.67 5.37
C ILE A 71 4.76 -10.13 3.98
N TYR A 72 5.56 -9.09 3.86
CA TYR A 72 5.93 -8.50 2.58
C TYR A 72 6.59 -9.52 1.66
N ARG A 73 7.62 -10.21 2.17
CA ARG A 73 8.35 -11.23 1.42
C ARG A 73 7.44 -12.35 0.91
N LYS A 74 6.53 -12.85 1.75
CA LYS A 74 5.61 -13.96 1.41
C LYS A 74 4.40 -13.51 0.57
N ALA A 75 3.94 -12.27 0.71
CA ALA A 75 2.80 -11.75 -0.03
C ALA A 75 3.19 -11.21 -1.42
N SER A 76 4.45 -10.80 -1.62
CA SER A 76 4.91 -10.12 -2.83
C SER A 76 4.57 -10.86 -4.13
N ASP A 77 4.72 -12.18 -4.18
CA ASP A 77 4.42 -12.95 -5.39
C ASP A 77 2.93 -12.96 -5.74
N ILE A 78 2.07 -13.07 -4.71
CA ILE A 78 0.61 -13.05 -4.89
C ILE A 78 0.13 -11.65 -5.25
N ILE A 79 0.70 -10.61 -4.61
CA ILE A 79 0.41 -9.21 -4.93
C ILE A 79 0.82 -8.90 -6.37
N SER A 80 2.04 -9.27 -6.77
CA SER A 80 2.58 -9.12 -8.12
C SER A 80 1.72 -9.85 -9.16
N SER A 81 1.28 -11.08 -8.85
CA SER A 81 0.38 -11.84 -9.72
C SER A 81 -0.97 -11.12 -9.86
N THR A 82 -1.58 -10.70 -8.75
CA THR A 82 -2.84 -9.95 -8.75
C THR A 82 -2.73 -8.67 -9.57
N TRP A 83 -1.64 -7.93 -9.38
CA TRP A 83 -1.31 -6.72 -10.14
C TRP A 83 -1.25 -6.99 -11.64
N ARG A 84 -0.54 -8.03 -12.07
CA ARG A 84 -0.38 -8.38 -13.49
C ARG A 84 -1.70 -8.76 -14.18
N TYR A 85 -2.68 -9.27 -13.43
CA TYR A 85 -4.01 -9.60 -13.97
C TYR A 85 -4.93 -8.39 -14.09
N TRP A 86 -4.59 -7.24 -13.53
CA TRP A 86 -5.38 -6.03 -13.68
C TRP A 86 -5.15 -5.39 -15.05
N ALA A 87 -6.26 -4.92 -15.65
CA ALA A 87 -6.18 -4.06 -16.82
C ALA A 87 -5.30 -2.83 -16.54
N PRO A 88 -4.62 -2.26 -17.55
CA PRO A 88 -3.81 -1.05 -17.41
C PRO A 88 -4.53 0.10 -16.69
N THR A 89 -5.79 0.38 -17.04
CA THR A 89 -6.59 1.44 -16.39
C THR A 89 -6.81 1.21 -14.89
N LYS A 90 -7.00 -0.04 -14.47
CA LYS A 90 -7.15 -0.40 -13.06
C LYS A 90 -5.84 -0.25 -12.30
N ARG A 91 -4.71 -0.59 -12.93
CA ARG A 91 -3.37 -0.36 -12.39
C ARG A 91 -3.07 1.14 -12.27
N GLN A 92 -3.42 1.94 -13.28
CA GLN A 92 -3.35 3.40 -13.24
C GLN A 92 -4.12 3.97 -12.06
N ALA A 93 -5.42 3.65 -11.96
CA ALA A 93 -6.28 4.11 -10.87
C ALA A 93 -5.70 3.74 -9.49
N PHE A 94 -5.25 2.50 -9.33
CA PHE A 94 -4.68 2.06 -8.05
C PHE A 94 -3.35 2.73 -7.73
N THR A 95 -2.44 2.87 -8.69
CA THR A 95 -1.18 3.61 -8.49
C THR A 95 -1.45 5.06 -8.09
N THR A 96 -2.39 5.74 -8.75
CA THR A 96 -2.76 7.12 -8.40
C THR A 96 -3.24 7.22 -6.95
N ILE A 97 -4.08 6.27 -6.50
CA ILE A 97 -4.53 6.21 -5.11
C ILE A 97 -3.38 5.86 -4.15
N CYS A 98 -2.44 5.00 -4.55
CA CYS A 98 -1.24 4.72 -3.75
C CYS A 98 -0.40 5.99 -3.56
N LEU A 99 -0.16 6.76 -4.64
CA LEU A 99 0.58 8.02 -4.58
C LEU A 99 -0.12 9.04 -3.67
N ALA A 100 -1.45 9.14 -3.78
CA ALA A 100 -2.28 9.94 -2.89
C ALA A 100 -2.14 9.53 -1.42
N HIS A 101 -2.23 8.23 -1.15
CA HIS A 101 -2.19 7.72 0.21
C HIS A 101 -0.79 7.87 0.81
N MET A 102 0.26 7.68 0.01
CA MET A 102 1.64 7.92 0.45
C MET A 102 1.89 9.39 0.80
N SER A 103 1.16 10.34 0.20
CA SER A 103 1.40 11.76 0.44
C SER A 103 1.00 12.25 1.82
N VAL A 104 0.06 11.56 2.47
CA VAL A 104 -0.44 11.90 3.80
C VAL A 104 0.23 11.11 4.92
N LEU A 105 1.16 10.20 4.59
CA LEU A 105 1.96 9.54 5.60
C LEU A 105 2.88 10.58 6.26
N GLU A 106 3.12 10.50 7.58
CA GLU A 106 3.91 11.51 8.33
C GLU A 106 5.23 11.89 7.67
N LYS A 107 5.97 10.92 7.12
CA LYS A 107 7.22 11.17 6.39
C LYS A 107 7.00 11.56 4.93
N GLY A 108 5.83 11.27 4.36
CA GLY A 108 5.44 11.68 3.01
C GLY A 108 5.06 13.16 2.92
N SER A 109 4.42 13.72 3.96
CA SER A 109 4.05 15.13 3.99
C SER A 109 5.27 16.05 4.00
N GLU A 110 6.28 15.75 4.82
CA GLU A 110 7.54 16.52 4.85
C GLU A 110 8.25 16.57 3.49
N MET A 111 8.10 15.51 2.68
CA MET A 111 8.75 15.42 1.37
C MET A 111 7.96 16.13 0.28
N LEU A 112 6.64 15.99 0.27
CA LEU A 112 5.77 16.57 -0.75
C LEU A 112 5.43 18.03 -0.51
N GLU A 113 5.49 18.51 0.73
CA GLU A 113 5.41 19.94 1.04
C GLU A 113 6.57 20.73 0.39
N SER A 114 7.72 20.08 0.14
CA SER A 114 8.88 20.76 -0.43
C SER A 114 8.86 20.91 -1.96
N ARG A 115 8.04 20.14 -2.70
CA ARG A 115 7.98 20.18 -4.18
C ARG A 115 6.59 19.83 -4.71
N TYR A 116 5.98 20.82 -5.37
CA TYR A 116 4.72 20.90 -6.12
C TYR A 116 4.29 19.68 -6.98
N PHE A 117 4.24 18.45 -6.46
CA PHE A 117 3.57 17.37 -7.19
C PHE A 117 2.08 17.66 -7.17
N ASN A 118 1.57 18.19 -8.28
CA ASN A 118 0.19 18.61 -8.42
C ASN A 118 -0.72 17.38 -8.51
N LEU A 119 -0.97 16.77 -7.36
CA LEU A 119 -1.86 15.62 -7.25
C LEU A 119 -3.25 15.94 -7.81
N ASP A 120 -3.70 17.19 -7.77
CA ASP A 120 -4.99 17.59 -8.34
C ASP A 120 -5.06 17.38 -9.85
N GLU A 121 -3.98 17.57 -10.60
CA GLU A 121 -3.96 17.26 -12.04
C GLU A 121 -4.00 15.77 -12.30
N LEU A 122 -3.24 14.99 -11.53
CA LEU A 122 -3.31 13.52 -11.58
C LEU A 122 -4.73 13.02 -11.24
N PHE A 123 -5.42 13.67 -10.30
CA PHE A 123 -6.79 13.33 -9.93
C PHE A 123 -7.87 13.83 -10.88
N LYS A 124 -7.62 14.90 -11.65
CA LYS A 124 -8.55 15.29 -12.73
C LYS A 124 -8.72 14.13 -13.72
N GLY A 125 -7.64 13.42 -14.03
CA GLY A 125 -7.69 12.18 -14.82
C GLY A 125 -8.46 11.04 -14.15
N MET A 126 -8.56 11.00 -12.81
CA MET A 126 -9.33 9.96 -12.11
C MET A 126 -10.84 10.01 -12.35
N ARG A 127 -11.39 11.12 -12.85
CA ARG A 127 -12.82 11.19 -13.19
C ARG A 127 -13.21 10.14 -14.25
N ASP A 128 -12.23 9.71 -15.04
CA ASP A 128 -12.40 8.70 -16.08
C ASP A 128 -12.30 7.27 -15.52
N PHE A 129 -11.75 7.08 -14.31
CA PHE A 129 -11.56 5.77 -13.66
C PHE A 129 -12.71 5.34 -12.73
N ARG A 130 -13.93 5.88 -12.91
CA ARG A 130 -15.06 5.59 -12.00
C ARG A 130 -15.37 4.10 -11.89
N GLN A 131 -15.26 3.35 -12.99
CA GLN A 131 -15.52 1.91 -13.01
C GLN A 131 -14.43 1.16 -12.25
N GLU A 132 -13.16 1.50 -12.47
CA GLU A 132 -12.00 0.91 -11.82
C GLU A 132 -12.01 1.17 -10.31
N ILE A 133 -12.30 2.41 -9.89
CA ILE A 133 -12.44 2.79 -8.47
C ILE A 133 -13.56 1.98 -7.82
N SER A 134 -14.73 1.87 -8.47
CA SER A 134 -15.84 1.06 -7.97
C SER A 134 -15.45 -0.40 -7.79
N GLN A 135 -14.73 -0.99 -8.76
CA GLN A 135 -14.23 -2.36 -8.67
C GLN A 135 -13.17 -2.53 -7.58
N LEU A 136 -12.23 -1.60 -7.44
CA LEU A 136 -11.21 -1.63 -6.39
C LEU A 136 -11.86 -1.56 -5.01
N ARG A 137 -12.90 -0.72 -4.84
CA ARG A 137 -13.69 -0.61 -3.61
C ARG A 137 -14.45 -1.89 -3.29
N LEU A 138 -15.19 -2.43 -4.27
CA LEU A 138 -15.96 -3.67 -4.12
C LEU A 138 -15.06 -4.84 -3.67
N ASN A 139 -13.85 -4.91 -4.22
CA ASN A 139 -12.87 -5.95 -3.89
C ASN A 139 -12.03 -5.62 -2.65
N GLY A 140 -12.29 -4.51 -1.94
CA GLY A 140 -11.59 -4.18 -0.70
C GLY A 140 -10.15 -3.74 -0.85
N PHE A 141 -9.74 -3.28 -2.03
CA PHE A 141 -8.39 -2.72 -2.23
C PHE A 141 -8.29 -1.27 -1.78
N ILE A 142 -9.42 -0.55 -1.81
CA ILE A 142 -9.50 0.86 -1.40
C ILE A 142 -10.76 1.12 -0.58
N MET A 143 -10.75 2.20 0.19
CA MET A 143 -11.93 2.74 0.88
C MET A 143 -11.91 4.26 0.88
N GLU A 144 -13.08 4.85 1.13
CA GLU A 144 -13.22 6.30 1.23
C GLU A 144 -12.47 6.83 2.46
N ASP A 145 -11.72 7.90 2.25
CA ASP A 145 -11.01 8.63 3.31
C ASP A 145 -10.83 10.09 2.90
N SER A 146 -11.55 10.99 3.56
CA SER A 146 -11.51 12.42 3.26
C SER A 146 -10.20 13.10 3.66
N SER A 147 -9.36 12.44 4.46
CA SER A 147 -8.02 12.95 4.78
C SER A 147 -7.02 12.74 3.65
N VAL A 148 -7.29 11.81 2.73
CA VAL A 148 -6.42 11.53 1.58
C VAL A 148 -6.86 12.36 0.37
N PRO A 149 -5.93 13.04 -0.32
CA PRO A 149 -6.23 13.70 -1.59
C PRO A 149 -6.92 12.73 -2.57
N GLY A 150 -7.99 13.19 -3.22
CA GLY A 150 -8.82 12.35 -4.06
C GLY A 150 -9.87 11.50 -3.31
N GLY A 151 -9.88 11.49 -1.98
CA GLY A 151 -10.93 10.90 -1.14
C GLY A 151 -10.86 9.39 -0.97
N TRP A 152 -9.75 8.75 -1.37
CA TRP A 152 -9.57 7.30 -1.34
C TRP A 152 -8.24 6.93 -0.72
N ARG A 153 -8.24 5.89 0.12
CA ARG A 153 -7.02 5.26 0.63
C ARG A 153 -6.95 3.78 0.29
N VAL A 154 -5.73 3.25 0.27
CA VAL A 154 -5.48 1.81 0.13
C VAL A 154 -5.82 1.10 1.44
N CYS A 155 -6.59 0.02 1.35
CA CYS A 155 -6.99 -0.78 2.51
C CYS A 155 -5.87 -1.72 3.00
N PRO A 156 -5.42 -2.72 2.22
CA PRO A 156 -4.31 -3.57 2.62
C PRO A 156 -2.99 -2.80 2.46
N THR A 157 -2.39 -2.35 3.56
CA THR A 157 -1.12 -1.61 3.48
C THR A 157 0.01 -2.45 2.89
N ALA A 158 -0.08 -3.79 2.91
CA ALA A 158 0.83 -4.65 2.17
C ALA A 158 0.89 -4.35 0.66
N PHE A 159 -0.24 -4.02 0.02
CA PHE A 159 -0.27 -3.60 -1.38
C PHE A 159 0.38 -2.22 -1.56
N LEU A 160 0.14 -1.30 -0.62
CA LEU A 160 0.78 0.01 -0.63
C LEU A 160 2.31 -0.13 -0.58
N TRP A 161 2.82 -0.99 0.31
CA TRP A 161 4.26 -1.24 0.44
C TRP A 161 4.85 -1.79 -0.86
N TRP A 162 4.16 -2.76 -1.47
CA TRP A 162 4.59 -3.37 -2.73
C TRP A 162 4.59 -2.39 -3.90
N VAL A 163 3.55 -1.57 -4.06
CA VAL A 163 3.52 -0.55 -5.12
C VAL A 163 4.64 0.47 -4.91
N ALA A 164 4.87 0.89 -3.68
CA ALA A 164 5.93 1.83 -3.36
C ALA A 164 7.31 1.28 -3.73
N ASP A 165 7.61 0.02 -3.35
CA ASP A 165 8.85 -0.66 -3.72
C ASP A 165 8.97 -0.88 -5.23
N GLU A 166 7.90 -1.28 -5.91
CA GLU A 166 7.88 -1.47 -7.37
C GLU A 166 8.21 -0.18 -8.12
N ILE A 167 7.66 0.96 -7.69
CA ILE A 167 7.96 2.26 -8.28
C ILE A 167 9.42 2.66 -8.00
N VAL A 168 9.87 2.52 -6.75
CA VAL A 168 11.26 2.84 -6.37
C VAL A 168 12.26 2.00 -7.19
N ARG A 169 12.02 0.69 -7.34
CA ARG A 169 12.86 -0.19 -8.16
C ARG A 169 12.89 0.25 -9.63
N SER A 170 11.74 0.65 -10.17
CA SER A 170 11.62 1.13 -11.56
C SER A 170 12.31 2.48 -11.78
N VAL A 171 12.36 3.33 -10.75
CA VAL A 171 12.97 4.66 -10.84
C VAL A 171 14.50 4.62 -10.70
N ARG A 172 15.04 3.68 -9.89
CA ARG A 172 16.49 3.52 -9.69
C ARG A 172 17.25 3.12 -10.97
N VAL A 173 16.58 2.44 -11.90
CA VAL A 173 17.15 2.12 -13.21
C VAL A 173 16.46 2.98 -14.24
N GLU A 174 17.11 4.06 -14.67
CA GLU A 174 16.49 5.14 -15.49
C GLU A 174 15.76 4.63 -16.74
N THR A 175 16.36 3.68 -17.46
CA THR A 175 15.73 3.05 -18.64
C THR A 175 14.50 2.23 -18.29
N THR A 176 14.31 1.82 -17.03
CA THR A 176 13.13 1.07 -16.60
C THR A 176 11.97 1.96 -16.19
N PHE A 177 12.18 3.24 -15.84
CA PHE A 177 11.06 4.10 -15.40
C PHE A 177 10.14 4.50 -16.54
N GLU A 178 10.69 5.01 -17.65
CA GLU A 178 9.88 5.32 -18.84
C GLU A 178 9.23 4.07 -19.42
N ASN A 179 9.97 2.96 -19.47
CA ASN A 179 9.43 1.67 -19.88
C ASN A 179 8.32 1.18 -18.93
N TRP A 180 8.43 1.46 -17.63
CA TRP A 180 7.41 1.12 -16.65
C TRP A 180 6.16 1.97 -16.87
N LEU A 181 6.30 3.29 -17.03
CA LEU A 181 5.19 4.19 -17.37
C LEU A 181 4.49 3.74 -18.65
N GLN A 182 5.25 3.42 -19.70
CA GLN A 182 4.70 2.94 -20.96
C GLN A 182 3.96 1.61 -20.80
N LYS A 183 4.51 0.65 -20.05
CA LYS A 183 3.84 -0.65 -19.75
C LYS A 183 2.56 -0.49 -18.93
N GLN A 184 2.47 0.58 -18.14
CA GLN A 184 1.25 0.94 -17.42
C GLN A 184 0.33 1.82 -18.26
N GLU A 185 0.68 2.14 -19.51
CA GLU A 185 -0.05 3.05 -20.41
C GLU A 185 -0.18 4.48 -19.86
N TRP A 186 0.75 4.91 -18.99
CA TRP A 186 0.82 6.28 -18.48
C TRP A 186 1.39 7.26 -19.50
N ASP A 187 1.85 6.77 -20.65
CA ASP A 187 2.41 7.61 -21.69
C ASP A 187 1.31 8.47 -22.32
N GLY A 188 1.48 9.79 -22.27
CA GLY A 188 0.46 10.77 -22.67
C GLY A 188 -0.48 11.23 -21.56
N LEU A 189 -0.54 10.55 -20.41
CA LEU A 189 -1.27 11.05 -19.23
C LEU A 189 -0.48 12.08 -18.45
N LEU A 190 0.85 11.93 -18.42
CA LEU A 190 1.76 12.85 -17.76
C LEU A 190 2.53 13.68 -18.79
N THR A 191 2.62 14.98 -18.55
CA THR A 191 3.57 15.86 -19.21
C THR A 191 5.00 15.47 -18.85
N LYS A 192 5.98 15.89 -19.67
CA LYS A 192 7.40 15.65 -19.39
C LYS A 192 7.82 16.17 -18.00
N GLY A 193 7.29 17.33 -17.59
CA GLY A 193 7.58 17.90 -16.26
C GLY A 193 7.03 17.05 -15.12
N GLU A 194 5.81 16.54 -15.25
CA GLU A 194 5.20 15.66 -14.23
C GLU A 194 5.92 14.32 -14.14
N LYS A 195 6.39 13.75 -15.26
CA LYS A 195 7.22 12.53 -15.26
C LYS A 195 8.51 12.73 -14.46
N GLU A 196 9.23 13.83 -14.70
CA GLU A 196 10.47 14.15 -13.97
C GLU A 196 10.21 14.44 -12.48
N LEU A 197 9.09 15.08 -12.15
CA LEU A 197 8.71 15.34 -10.78
C LEU A 197 8.36 14.05 -10.04
N LEU A 198 7.55 13.18 -10.66
CA LEU A 198 7.25 11.85 -10.11
C LEU A 198 8.53 11.04 -9.90
N LYS A 199 9.42 11.01 -10.88
CA LYS A 199 10.75 10.37 -10.78
C LYS A 199 11.53 10.90 -9.58
N THR A 200 11.61 12.23 -9.43
CA THR A 200 12.32 12.87 -8.33
C THR A 200 11.70 12.51 -6.97
N THR A 201 10.38 12.61 -6.84
CA THR A 201 9.66 12.25 -5.62
C THR A 201 9.91 10.80 -5.24
N MET A 202 9.87 9.90 -6.22
CA MET A 202 10.07 8.47 -5.99
C MET A 202 11.53 8.12 -5.69
N LEU A 203 12.52 8.84 -6.25
CA LEU A 203 13.92 8.72 -5.82
C LEU A 203 14.06 9.10 -4.36
N SER A 204 13.52 10.26 -3.96
CA SER A 204 13.59 10.72 -2.57
C SER A 204 12.86 9.76 -1.62
N PHE A 205 11.69 9.25 -2.01
CA PHE A 205 10.99 8.22 -1.26
C PHE A 205 11.83 6.93 -1.15
N GLY A 206 12.49 6.52 -2.24
CA GLY A 206 13.38 5.37 -2.28
C GLY A 206 14.63 5.50 -1.42
N GLU A 207 15.08 6.72 -1.12
CA GLU A 207 16.13 7.00 -0.12
C GLU A 207 15.65 6.72 1.30
N LEU A 208 14.38 7.02 1.58
CA LEU A 208 13.75 6.80 2.87
C LEU A 208 13.50 5.31 3.14
N VAL A 209 13.18 4.57 2.08
CA VAL A 209 12.97 3.11 2.10
C VAL A 209 14.29 2.35 1.85
N LYS A 210 15.46 2.99 2.06
CA LYS A 210 16.77 2.32 1.92
C LYS A 210 16.91 1.12 2.84
N ASP A 211 16.31 1.17 4.02
CA ASP A 211 16.26 0.06 4.98
C ASP A 211 15.19 -0.99 4.61
N GLY A 212 14.64 -0.90 3.39
CA GLY A 212 13.65 -1.82 2.84
C GLY A 212 12.25 -1.58 3.40
N VAL A 213 11.44 -2.63 3.33
CA VAL A 213 10.03 -2.59 3.75
C VAL A 213 9.84 -2.17 5.22
N ASN A 214 10.88 -2.28 6.06
CA ASN A 214 10.84 -1.86 7.46
C ASN A 214 10.40 -0.43 7.66
N THR A 215 10.90 0.48 6.84
CA THR A 215 10.51 1.89 6.96
C THR A 215 9.04 2.06 6.59
N LEU A 216 8.54 1.31 5.61
CA LEU A 216 7.13 1.33 5.19
C LEU A 216 6.22 0.73 6.26
N VAL A 217 6.64 -0.37 6.88
CA VAL A 217 5.95 -1.01 8.00
C VAL A 217 5.84 -0.03 9.17
N GLU A 218 6.94 0.64 9.51
CA GLU A 218 6.96 1.63 10.59
C GLU A 218 6.03 2.81 10.28
N ILE A 219 6.19 3.46 9.11
CA ILE A 219 5.37 4.60 8.71
C ILE A 219 3.87 4.27 8.72
N THR A 220 3.50 3.13 8.17
CA THR A 220 2.06 2.75 8.11
C THR A 220 1.51 2.30 9.46
N SER A 221 2.38 1.93 10.41
CA SER A 221 1.96 1.63 11.79
C SER A 221 1.70 2.88 12.64
N THR A 222 2.26 4.04 12.27
CA THR A 222 2.05 5.31 12.98
C THR A 222 0.84 6.10 12.50
N LEU A 223 0.15 5.67 11.43
CA LEU A 223 -1.14 6.20 10.99
C LEU A 223 -2.17 6.10 12.13
N LYS A 224 -2.26 7.16 12.94
CA LYS A 224 -3.31 7.37 13.92
C LYS A 224 -4.61 7.67 13.19
N LYS A 225 -5.70 7.11 13.71
CA LYS A 225 -7.07 7.41 13.26
C LYS A 225 -7.44 8.86 13.53
#